data_AF-A0A7J4VB78-F1
#
_entry.id   AF-A0A7J4VB78-F1
#
_cell.length_a   1.000
_cell.length_b   1.000
_cell.length_c   1.000
_cell.angle_alpha   90.00
_cell.angle_beta   90.00
_cell.angle_gamma   90.00
#
_symmetry.space_group_name_H-M   'P 1'
#
loop_
_entity.id
_entity.type
_entity.pdbx_description
1 polymer ?
#
loop_
_entity_poly.entity_id
_entity_poly.type
_entity_poly.pdbx_seq_one_letter_code
_entity_poly.pdbx_strand_id
1 'polypeptide(L)' 'MMAKGMASKRIADELFISVNTVNNHRRSILEKTNSENTAMAVNYGLSLGLL' A
#
# COMPACT_ATOMS: atom_id res chain seq x y z
N MET A 1 2.72 -3.30 -6.11
CA MET A 1 3.10 -4.26 -5.05
C MET A 1 1.99 -4.47 -4.03
N MET A 2 1.44 -3.41 -3.44
CA MET A 2 0.32 -3.52 -2.49
C MET A 2 -0.97 -4.08 -3.12
N ALA A 3 -1.32 -3.63 -4.33
CA ALA A 3 -2.44 -4.17 -5.12
C ALA A 3 -2.26 -5.66 -5.50
N LYS A 4 -1.01 -6.14 -5.52
CA LYS A 4 -0.67 -7.55 -5.78
C LYS A 4 -0.68 -8.40 -4.50
N GLY A 5 -1.15 -7.85 -3.37
CA GLY A 5 -1.22 -8.57 -2.09
C GLY A 5 0.14 -8.84 -1.42
N MET A 6 1.22 -8.17 -1.85
CA MET A 6 2.54 -8.41 -1.28
C MET A 6 2.63 -7.95 0.18
N ALA A 7 3.25 -8.79 1.02
CA ALA A 7 3.54 -8.48 2.42
C ALA A 7 4.58 -7.35 2.54
N SER A 8 4.46 -6.49 3.56
CA SER A 8 5.36 -5.33 3.76
C SER A 8 6.84 -5.72 3.82
N LYS A 9 7.15 -6.89 4.38
CA LYS A 9 8.53 -7.42 4.43
C LYS A 9 9.10 -7.69 3.02
N ARG A 10 8.32 -8.33 2.15
CA ARG A 10 8.73 -8.61 0.77
C ARG A 10 8.93 -7.33 -0.04
N ILE A 11 8.05 -6.35 0.15
CA ILE A 11 8.17 -5.03 -0.48
C ILE A 11 9.44 -4.31 0.00
N ALA A 12 9.73 -4.38 1.29
CA ALA A 12 10.92 -3.79 1.89
C ALA A 12 12.20 -4.41 1.33
N ASP A 13 12.24 -5.74 1.23
CA ASP A 13 13.35 -6.49 0.67
C ASP A 13 13.58 -6.14 -0.83
N GLU A 14 12.51 -6.04 -1.63
CA GLU A 14 12.59 -5.74 -3.07
C GLU A 14 13.00 -4.28 -3.35
N LEU A 15 12.59 -3.34 -2.47
CA LEU A 15 12.90 -1.93 -2.60
C LEU A 15 14.15 -1.49 -1.83
N PHE A 16 14.81 -2.42 -1.12
CA PHE A 16 15.97 -2.14 -0.25
C PHE A 16 15.72 -1.03 0.77
N ILE A 17 14.51 -0.97 1.33
CA ILE A 17 14.10 -0.01 2.37
C ILE A 17 13.61 -0.72 3.62
N SER A 18 13.44 0.01 4.73
CA SER A 18 12.93 -0.60 5.95
C SER A 18 11.44 -0.99 5.84
N VAL A 19 11.04 -2.06 6.52
CA VAL A 19 9.62 -2.45 6.64
C VAL A 19 8.78 -1.32 7.25
N ASN A 20 9.36 -0.55 8.18
CA ASN A 20 8.72 0.63 8.76
C ASN A 20 8.44 1.71 7.71
N THR A 21 9.37 1.94 6.78
CA THR A 21 9.18 2.87 5.65
C THR A 21 8.01 2.42 4.79
N VAL A 22 7.94 1.13 4.44
CA VAL A 22 6.80 0.57 3.71
C VAL A 22 5.51 0.79 4.48
N ASN A 23 5.47 0.43 5.77
CA ASN A 23 4.27 0.59 6.61
C ASN A 23 3.81 2.05 6.72
N ASN A 24 4.74 3.00 6.83
CA ASN A 24 4.42 4.43 6.78
C ASN A 24 3.77 4.81 5.45
N HIS A 25 4.30 4.35 4.32
CA HIS A 25 3.66 4.59 3.02
C HIS A 25 2.27 3.95 2.95
N ARG A 26 2.07 2.73 3.47
CA ARG A 26 0.74 2.10 3.53
C ARG A 26 -0.24 2.97 4.33
N ARG A 27 0.19 3.45 5.49
CA ARG A 27 -0.63 4.31 6.35
C ARG A 27 -0.99 5.62 5.67
N SER A 28 -0.02 6.31 5.07
CA SER A 28 -0.29 7.56 4.34
C SER A 28 -1.23 7.35 3.15
N ILE A 29 -1.15 6.21 2.46
CA ILE A 29 -2.10 5.86 1.39
C ILE A 29 -3.49 5.68 1.98
N LEU A 30 -3.64 4.89 3.05
CA LEU A 30 -4.93 4.65 3.71
C LEU A 30 -5.59 5.95 4.19
N GLU A 31 -4.81 6.83 4.81
CA GLU A 31 -5.28 8.15 5.27
C GLU A 31 -5.73 9.02 4.09
N LYS A 32 -4.97 9.05 2.99
CA LYS A 32 -5.30 9.83 1.78
C LYS A 32 -6.50 9.27 1.01
N THR A 33 -6.69 7.95 1.02
CA THR A 33 -7.82 7.29 0.36
C THR A 33 -9.00 7.06 1.30
N ASN A 34 -8.94 7.58 2.54
CA ASN A 34 -9.92 7.37 3.61
C ASN A 34 -10.35 5.90 3.73
N SER A 35 -9.40 4.99 3.65
CA SER A 35 -9.63 3.55 3.59
C SER A 35 -9.13 2.88 4.87
N GLU A 36 -9.93 2.04 5.49
CA GLU A 36 -9.57 1.34 6.75
C GLU A 36 -8.57 0.20 6.54
N ASN A 37 -8.46 -0.34 5.32
CA ASN A 37 -7.53 -1.42 5.00
C ASN A 37 -6.99 -1.32 3.57
N THR A 38 -5.90 -2.06 3.31
CA THR A 38 -5.23 -2.02 2.01
C THR A 38 -6.11 -2.48 0.87
N ALA A 39 -7.01 -3.43 1.08
CA ALA A 39 -7.90 -3.90 0.02
C ALA A 39 -8.86 -2.79 -0.44
N MET A 40 -9.39 -2.01 0.50
CA MET A 40 -10.22 -0.85 0.19
C MET A 40 -9.42 0.26 -0.51
N ALA A 41 -8.19 0.54 -0.07
CA ALA A 41 -7.34 1.52 -0.76
C ALA A 41 -6.99 1.09 -2.20
N VAL A 42 -6.79 -0.21 -2.43
CA VAL A 42 -6.56 -0.76 -3.77
C VAL A 42 -7.82 -0.65 -4.63
N ASN A 43 -8.99 -1.01 -4.10
CA ASN A 43 -10.26 -0.84 -4.81
C ASN A 43 -10.55 0.63 -5.11
N TYR A 44 -10.24 1.54 -4.18
CA TYR A 44 -10.36 2.98 -4.39
C TYR A 44 -9.46 3.43 -5.55
N GLY A 45 -8.19 3.02 -5.58
CA GLY A 45 -7.27 3.30 -6.68
C GLY A 45 -7.76 2.75 -8.03
N LEU A 46 -8.34 1.54 -8.06
CA LEU A 46 -8.95 0.95 -9.26
C LEU A 46 -10.17 1.75 -9.73
N SER A 47 -11.04 2.19 -8.80
CA SER A 47 -12.22 2.99 -9.14
C SER A 47 -11.88 4.36 -9.74
N LEU A 48 -10.70 4.87 -9.42
CA LEU A 48 -10.17 6.13 -9.96
C LEU A 48 -9.30 5.93 -11.23
N GLY A 49 -9.02 4.70 -11.64
CA GLY A 49 -8.12 4.41 -12.78
C GLY A 49 -6.64 4.72 -12.52
N LEU A 50 -6.20 4.68 -11.25
CA LEU A 50 -4.83 5.03 -10.83
C LEU A 50 -3.89 3.82 -10.65
N LEU A 51 -4.38 2.61 -10.90
CA LEU A 51 -3.69 1.32 -10.73
C LEU A 51 -3.79 0.48 -12.00
#